data_AF-A0A6G7LQS7-F1
#
_entry.id   AF-A0A6G7LQS7-F1
#
_cell.length_a   1.000
_cell.length_b   1.000
_cell.length_c   1.000
_cell.angle_alpha   90.00
_cell.angle_beta   90.00
_cell.angle_gamma   90.00
#
_symmetry.space_group_name_H-M   'P 1'
#
loop_
_entity.id
_entity.type
_entity.pdbx_description
1 polymer ?
#
loop_
_entity_poly.entity_id
_entity_poly.type
_entity_poly.pdbx_seq_one_letter_code
_entity_poly.pdbx_strand_id
1 'polypeptide(L)'
;MGLADLKKNVTPSEADARKRMLAMQSLDEFIDGAIYYAMGQTQQAAAAMPVEQRYSNAASTNQEATQQKLIPKRRHEPFRKATFTLSEAAISHLAEMASDCDIAKSRLIRLLIKHHHSLAPRERRELEQKFMPD
;
A
#
# COMPACT_ATOMS: atom_id res chain seq x y z
N MET A 1 21.98 41.49 10.18
CA MET A 1 20.65 41.00 9.78
C MET A 1 20.46 39.63 10.42
N GLY A 2 19.52 39.51 11.35
CA GLY A 2 19.36 38.30 12.18
C GLY A 2 18.43 37.29 11.53
N LEU A 3 18.48 36.03 11.97
CA LEU A 3 17.60 34.93 11.49
C LEU A 3 16.10 35.24 11.63
N ALA A 4 15.72 36.26 12.42
CA ALA A 4 14.34 36.72 12.57
C ALA A 4 13.78 37.44 11.33
N ASP A 5 14.63 37.98 10.45
CA ASP A 5 14.19 38.78 9.31
C ASP A 5 13.74 37.92 8.11
N LEU A 6 14.11 36.64 8.05
CA LEU A 6 13.83 35.76 6.91
C LEU A 6 12.39 35.20 6.88
N LYS A 7 11.57 35.37 7.92
CA LYS A 7 10.26 34.70 8.00
C LYS A 7 9.13 35.42 7.26
N LYS A 8 9.28 36.70 6.89
CA LYS A 8 8.13 37.48 6.36
C LYS A 8 7.83 37.28 4.88
N ASN A 9 8.69 36.58 4.13
CA ASN A 9 8.53 36.40 2.67
C ASN A 9 8.29 34.95 2.24
N VAL A 10 8.21 33.99 3.17
CA VAL A 10 8.23 32.54 2.84
C VAL A 10 6.83 31.91 2.80
N THR A 11 5.83 32.54 3.42
CA THR A 11 4.45 32.04 3.40
C THR A 11 3.56 33.00 2.61
N PRO A 12 3.04 32.59 1.42
CA PRO A 12 2.01 33.39 0.76
C PRO A 12 0.81 33.55 1.69
N SER A 13 0.14 34.70 1.62
CA SER A 13 -1.04 34.99 2.44
C SER A 13 -2.10 33.90 2.27
N GLU A 14 -2.91 33.64 3.31
CA GLU A 14 -4.06 32.70 3.24
C GLU A 14 -4.95 33.00 2.03
N ALA A 15 -5.06 34.27 1.64
CA ALA A 15 -5.77 34.70 0.44
C ALA A 15 -5.13 34.20 -0.86
N ASP A 16 -3.80 34.20 -0.96
CA ASP A 16 -3.04 33.69 -2.10
C ASP A 16 -3.03 32.16 -2.16
N ALA A 17 -3.01 31.49 -1.01
CA ALA A 17 -3.14 30.05 -0.90
C ALA A 17 -4.54 29.59 -1.35
N ARG A 18 -5.60 30.27 -0.88
CA ARG A 18 -6.98 30.04 -1.33
C ARG A 18 -7.16 30.31 -2.82
N LYS A 19 -6.57 31.40 -3.34
CA LYS A 19 -6.62 31.71 -4.79
C LYS A 19 -5.91 30.66 -5.63
N ARG A 20 -4.81 30.08 -5.14
CA ARG A 20 -4.14 28.93 -5.78
C ARG A 20 -4.98 27.65 -5.74
N MET A 21 -5.61 27.33 -4.61
CA MET A 21 -6.53 26.19 -4.52
C MET A 21 -7.75 26.36 -5.43
N LEU A 22 -8.27 27.58 -5.53
CA LEU A 22 -9.36 27.96 -6.44
C LEU A 22 -8.93 27.98 -7.91
N ALA A 23 -7.63 28.04 -8.23
CA ALA A 23 -7.11 27.97 -9.59
C ALA A 23 -6.91 26.53 -10.07
N MET A 24 -6.70 25.57 -9.16
CA MET A 24 -6.67 24.13 -9.47
C MET A 24 -8.10 23.59 -9.66
N GLN A 25 -8.83 24.10 -10.65
CA GLN A 25 -10.23 23.70 -10.89
C GLN A 25 -10.37 22.41 -11.69
N SER A 26 -9.28 21.85 -12.22
CA SER A 26 -9.30 20.59 -12.98
C SER A 26 -8.43 19.50 -12.32
N LEU A 27 -8.91 18.26 -12.39
CA LEU A 27 -8.19 17.08 -11.88
C LEU A 27 -6.83 16.92 -12.56
N ASP A 28 -6.76 17.22 -13.86
CA ASP A 28 -5.54 17.10 -14.66
C ASP A 28 -4.46 18.10 -14.20
N GLU A 29 -4.84 19.33 -13.86
CA GLU A 29 -3.89 20.33 -13.33
C GLU A 29 -3.37 19.95 -11.94
N PHE A 30 -4.19 19.28 -11.12
CA PHE A 30 -3.75 18.72 -9.83
C PHE A 30 -2.76 17.57 -10.01
N ILE A 31 -3.02 16.67 -10.96
CA ILE A 31 -2.13 15.54 -11.28
C ILE A 31 -0.78 16.07 -11.76
N ASP A 32 -0.77 16.99 -12.72
CA ASP A 32 0.47 17.57 -13.24
C ASP A 32 1.23 18.32 -12.14
N GLY A 33 0.53 19.10 -11.31
CA GLY A 33 1.13 19.78 -10.18
C GLY A 33 1.80 18.83 -9.18
N ALA A 34 1.19 17.68 -8.92
CA ALA A 34 1.77 16.64 -8.07
C ALA A 34 3.01 15.98 -8.70
N ILE A 35 3.01 15.78 -10.03
CA ILE A 35 4.16 15.23 -10.76
C ILE A 35 5.36 16.18 -10.65
N TYR A 36 5.19 17.47 -10.94
CA TYR A 36 6.27 18.46 -10.82
C TYR A 36 6.78 18.58 -9.38
N TYR A 37 5.87 18.51 -8.40
CA TYR A 37 6.25 18.51 -6.99
C TYR A 37 7.08 17.30 -6.60
N ALA A 38 6.71 16.09 -7.05
CA ALA A 38 7.49 14.87 -6.82
C ALA A 38 8.89 14.94 -7.45
N MET A 39 9.03 15.66 -8.56
CA MET A 39 10.31 15.94 -9.21
C MET A 39 11.09 17.09 -8.55
N GLY A 40 10.57 17.70 -7.49
CA GLY A 40 11.21 18.81 -6.78
C GLY A 40 11.14 20.16 -7.51
N GLN A 41 10.31 20.29 -8.55
CA GLN A 41 10.12 21.53 -9.28
C GLN A 41 8.99 22.33 -8.62
N THR A 42 9.34 23.32 -7.80
CA THR A 42 8.38 24.24 -7.19
C THR A 42 7.86 25.23 -8.24
N GLN A 43 6.54 25.25 -8.43
CA GLN A 43 5.84 26.10 -9.40
C GLN A 43 5.83 27.60 -9.04
N GLN A 44 7.01 28.22 -8.86
CA GLN A 44 7.11 29.69 -8.91
C GLN A 44 7.15 30.19 -10.37
N ALA A 45 7.36 29.31 -11.35
CA ALA A 45 7.47 29.67 -12.77
C ALA A 45 6.22 29.35 -13.63
N ALA A 46 5.18 28.71 -13.07
CA ALA A 46 4.03 28.27 -13.88
C ALA A 46 2.92 29.32 -14.05
N ALA A 47 3.03 30.48 -13.41
CA ALA A 47 2.05 31.57 -13.54
C ALA A 47 2.29 32.50 -14.75
N ALA A 48 3.33 32.24 -15.56
CA ALA A 48 3.77 33.15 -16.62
C ALA A 48 3.83 32.53 -18.03
N MET A 49 3.17 31.39 -18.29
CA MET A 49 3.21 30.75 -19.62
C MET A 49 1.78 30.57 -20.19
N PRO A 50 1.50 31.04 -21.41
CA PRO A 50 0.20 30.89 -22.05
C PRO A 50 -0.13 29.42 -22.33
N VAL A 51 -1.41 29.07 -22.18
CA VAL A 51 -1.96 27.70 -22.18
C VAL A 51 -1.71 26.94 -23.48
N GLU A 52 -1.57 27.62 -24.61
CA GLU A 52 -1.51 27.01 -25.95
C GLU A 52 -0.18 26.28 -26.25
N GLN A 53 0.89 26.54 -25.49
CA GLN A 53 2.21 25.95 -25.75
C GLN A 53 2.49 24.69 -24.93
N ARG A 54 1.56 24.25 -24.07
CA ARG A 54 1.71 23.06 -23.21
C ARG A 54 1.44 21.74 -23.94
N TYR A 55 0.66 21.75 -25.03
CA TYR A 55 0.23 20.53 -25.72
C TYR A 55 1.22 19.98 -26.76
N SER A 56 2.23 20.74 -27.18
CA SER A 56 3.17 20.31 -28.24
C SER A 56 4.31 19.43 -27.75
N ASN A 57 4.57 19.38 -26.43
CA ASN A 57 5.77 18.73 -25.89
C ASN A 57 5.47 17.40 -25.16
N ALA A 58 4.20 16.99 -25.10
CA ALA A 58 3.79 15.72 -24.46
C ALA A 58 3.98 14.48 -25.35
N ALA A 59 4.45 14.62 -26.60
CA ALA A 59 4.54 13.52 -27.55
C ALA A 59 5.93 12.86 -27.65
N SER A 60 6.94 13.27 -26.88
CA SER A 60 8.29 12.72 -27.03
C SER A 60 9.09 12.84 -25.74
N THR A 61 9.08 11.80 -24.90
CA THR A 61 10.23 11.31 -24.10
C THR A 61 9.70 10.36 -23.03
N ASN A 62 9.95 9.06 -23.24
CA ASN A 62 10.18 7.99 -22.25
C ASN A 62 9.82 6.61 -22.84
N GLN A 63 10.40 6.30 -24.01
CA GLN A 63 10.58 4.91 -24.46
C GLN A 63 11.99 4.47 -24.08
N GLU A 64 12.39 4.50 -22.80
CA GLU A 64 13.71 4.00 -22.38
C GLU A 64 13.75 3.81 -20.86
N ALA A 65 12.89 2.94 -20.34
CA ALA A 65 13.02 2.42 -18.99
C ALA A 65 13.06 0.89 -19.06
N THR A 66 14.28 0.37 -19.20
CA THR A 66 14.72 -0.95 -18.72
C THR A 66 13.78 -2.13 -18.98
N GLN A 67 14.16 -2.94 -19.97
CA GLN A 67 13.87 -4.37 -20.02
C GLN A 67 14.55 -5.09 -18.84
N GLN A 68 14.19 -4.75 -17.62
CA GLN A 68 14.37 -5.65 -16.50
C GLN A 68 13.36 -6.77 -16.74
N LYS A 69 13.87 -7.95 -17.06
CA LYS A 69 13.14 -9.22 -17.06
C LYS A 69 12.46 -9.33 -15.68
N LEU A 70 11.23 -8.83 -15.59
CA LEU A 70 10.39 -8.96 -14.41
C LEU A 70 10.11 -10.45 -14.29
N ILE A 71 10.94 -11.15 -13.51
CA ILE A 71 10.51 -12.38 -12.87
C ILE A 71 9.15 -12.05 -12.30
N PRO A 72 8.05 -12.72 -12.71
CA PRO A 72 6.74 -12.40 -12.19
C PRO A 72 6.85 -12.61 -10.67
N LYS A 73 6.97 -11.51 -9.92
CA LYS A 73 6.80 -11.53 -8.48
C LYS A 73 5.45 -12.19 -8.32
N ARG A 74 5.43 -13.43 -7.81
CA ARG A 74 4.19 -14.17 -7.60
C ARG A 74 3.33 -13.22 -6.81
N ARG A 75 2.33 -12.64 -7.46
CA ARG A 75 1.39 -11.74 -6.80
C ARG A 75 0.62 -12.68 -5.90
N HIS A 76 1.04 -12.76 -4.65
CA HIS A 76 0.28 -13.46 -3.65
C HIS A 76 -1.07 -12.76 -3.61
N GLU A 77 -2.10 -13.49 -4.04
CA GLU A 77 -3.45 -13.02 -3.89
C GLU A 77 -3.66 -12.69 -2.39
N PRO A 78 -4.29 -11.55 -2.08
CA PRO A 78 -4.53 -11.18 -0.70
C PRO A 78 -5.33 -12.28 0.01
N PHE A 79 -4.95 -12.58 1.26
CA PHE A 79 -5.67 -13.55 2.06
C PHE A 79 -7.11 -13.08 2.30
N ARG A 80 -8.08 -13.98 2.04
CA ARG A 80 -9.49 -13.73 2.38
C ARG A 80 -9.66 -13.78 3.90
N LYS A 81 -10.45 -12.85 4.45
CA LYS A 81 -10.80 -12.81 5.87
C LYS A 81 -11.87 -13.87 6.17
N ALA A 82 -11.79 -14.49 7.35
CA ALA A 82 -12.77 -15.44 7.86
C ALA A 82 -12.95 -15.25 9.36
N THR A 83 -14.17 -15.43 9.85
CA THR A 83 -14.52 -15.41 11.27
C THR A 83 -14.93 -16.83 11.68
N PHE A 84 -14.42 -17.31 12.80
CA PHE A 84 -14.71 -18.64 13.33
C PHE A 84 -15.17 -18.52 14.78
N THR A 85 -16.12 -19.37 15.16
CA THR A 85 -16.52 -19.52 16.56
C THR A 85 -15.64 -20.60 17.19
N LEU A 86 -14.96 -20.26 18.28
CA LEU A 86 -14.08 -21.18 19.02
C LEU A 86 -14.49 -21.17 20.49
N SER A 87 -14.23 -22.28 21.20
CA SER A 87 -14.39 -22.32 22.65
C SER A 87 -13.28 -21.52 23.35
N GLU A 88 -13.52 -21.06 24.58
CA GLU A 88 -12.53 -20.34 25.39
C GLU A 88 -11.23 -21.15 25.59
N ALA A 89 -11.36 -22.46 25.80
CA ALA A 89 -10.21 -23.37 25.91
C ALA A 89 -9.40 -23.41 24.61
N ALA A 90 -10.05 -23.48 23.45
CA ALA A 90 -9.36 -23.48 22.16
C ALA A 90 -8.65 -22.15 21.87
N ILE A 91 -9.25 -21.02 22.25
CA ILE A 91 -8.63 -19.69 22.13
C ILE A 91 -7.37 -19.60 23.00
N SER A 92 -7.43 -20.16 24.21
CA SER A 92 -6.31 -20.19 25.16
C SER A 92 -5.16 -21.05 24.64
N HIS A 93 -5.45 -22.30 24.23
CA HIS A 93 -4.43 -23.19 23.66
C HIS A 93 -3.80 -22.61 22.40
N LEU A 94 -4.59 -21.99 21.52
CA LEU A 94 -4.06 -21.33 20.33
C LEU A 94 -3.12 -20.17 20.68
N ALA A 95 -3.40 -19.45 21.76
CA ALA A 95 -2.55 -18.36 22.22
C ALA A 95 -1.21 -18.88 22.80
N GLU A 96 -1.27 -19.92 23.62
CA GLU A 96 -0.10 -20.59 24.20
C GLU A 96 0.82 -21.18 23.11
N MET A 97 0.26 -21.97 22.18
CA MET A 97 1.02 -22.52 21.06
C MET A 97 1.66 -21.43 20.18
N ALA A 98 0.96 -20.30 20.00
CA ALA A 98 1.46 -19.19 19.22
C ALA A 98 2.62 -18.46 19.92
N SER A 99 2.56 -18.30 21.25
CA SER A 99 3.64 -17.71 22.03
C SER A 99 4.88 -18.61 22.07
N ASP A 100 4.70 -19.91 22.24
CA ASP A 100 5.81 -20.86 22.39
C ASP A 100 6.63 -20.97 21.11
N CYS A 101 5.96 -20.92 19.96
CA CYS A 101 6.60 -21.00 18.65
C CYS A 101 7.02 -19.63 18.07
N ASP A 102 6.71 -18.52 18.76
CA ASP A 102 6.86 -17.14 18.25
C ASP A 102 6.22 -16.95 16.85
N ILE A 103 5.02 -17.50 16.67
CA ILE A 103 4.27 -17.45 15.41
C ILE A 103 2.91 -16.79 15.64
N ALA A 104 2.54 -15.84 14.80
CA ALA A 104 1.21 -15.24 14.84
C ALA A 104 0.09 -16.30 14.71
N LYS A 105 -0.97 -16.18 15.52
CA LYS A 105 -2.12 -17.12 15.55
C LYS A 105 -2.68 -17.46 14.16
N SER A 106 -2.86 -16.45 13.31
CA SER A 106 -3.36 -16.63 11.93
C SER A 106 -2.41 -17.39 11.01
N ARG A 107 -1.09 -17.31 11.25
CA ARG A 107 -0.09 -18.10 10.54
C ARG A 107 -0.08 -19.54 11.04
N LEU A 108 -0.16 -19.75 12.35
CA LEU A 108 -0.23 -21.08 12.95
C LEU A 108 -1.43 -21.87 12.40
N ILE A 109 -2.64 -21.28 12.39
CA ILE A 109 -3.84 -21.90 11.80
C ILE A 109 -3.60 -22.33 10.35
N ARG A 110 -3.01 -21.45 9.52
CA ARG A 110 -2.71 -21.77 8.12
C ARG A 110 -1.72 -22.93 7.98
N LEU A 111 -0.71 -23.00 8.84
CA LEU A 111 0.26 -24.11 8.85
C LEU A 111 -0.40 -25.42 9.24
N LEU A 112 -1.24 -25.42 10.28
CA LEU A 112 -1.98 -26.61 10.71
C LEU A 112 -2.93 -27.12 9.63
N ILE A 113 -3.67 -26.21 8.97
CA ILE A 113 -4.54 -26.56 7.84
C ILE A 113 -3.72 -27.16 6.69
N LYS A 114 -2.61 -26.51 6.32
CA LYS A 114 -1.72 -27.00 5.26
C LYS A 114 -1.17 -28.38 5.58
N HIS A 115 -0.73 -28.59 6.83
CA HIS A 115 -0.24 -29.86 7.31
C HIS A 115 -1.32 -30.93 7.17
N HIS A 116 -2.50 -30.70 7.75
CA HIS A 116 -3.64 -31.63 7.67
C HIS A 116 -4.03 -31.98 6.23
N HIS A 117 -4.01 -30.98 5.34
CA HIS A 117 -4.29 -31.16 3.92
C HIS A 117 -3.18 -31.93 3.16
N SER A 118 -1.95 -31.91 3.66
CA SER A 118 -0.82 -32.62 3.03
C SER A 118 -0.70 -34.10 3.42
N LEU A 119 -1.33 -34.55 4.52
CA LEU A 119 -1.33 -35.97 4.90
C LEU A 119 -2.03 -36.86 3.87
N ALA A 120 -1.62 -38.14 3.83
CA ALA A 120 -2.25 -39.12 2.96
C ALA A 120 -3.71 -39.40 3.38
N PRO A 121 -4.60 -39.78 2.43
CA PRO A 121 -6.03 -39.99 2.74
C PRO A 121 -6.33 -41.10 3.77
N ARG A 122 -5.38 -42.00 4.04
CA ARG A 122 -5.50 -43.04 5.07
C ARG A 122 -5.18 -42.46 6.45
N GLU A 123 -4.02 -41.84 6.59
CA GLU A 123 -3.57 -41.17 7.83
C GLU A 123 -4.56 -40.10 8.29
N ARG A 124 -5.13 -39.34 7.34
CA ARG A 124 -6.17 -38.35 7.64
C ARG A 124 -7.41 -38.99 8.27
N ARG A 125 -7.89 -40.11 7.72
CA ARG A 125 -9.06 -40.83 8.25
C ARG A 125 -8.80 -41.41 9.63
N GLU A 126 -7.59 -41.91 9.88
CA GLU A 126 -7.20 -42.41 11.20
C GLU A 126 -7.17 -41.28 12.24
N LEU A 127 -6.64 -40.11 11.88
CA LEU A 127 -6.70 -38.93 12.75
C LEU A 127 -8.14 -38.48 12.99
N GLU A 128 -8.98 -38.42 11.96
CA GLU A 128 -10.39 -38.06 12.08
C GLU A 128 -11.14 -39.02 13.01
N GLN A 129 -10.93 -40.33 12.89
CA GLN A 129 -11.50 -41.33 13.82
C GLN A 129 -11.03 -41.12 15.26
N LYS A 130 -9.79 -40.69 15.46
CA LYS A 130 -9.25 -40.43 16.80
C LYS A 130 -9.84 -39.16 17.43
N PHE A 131 -10.12 -38.13 16.63
CA PHE A 131 -10.61 -36.84 17.11
C PHE A 131 -12.14 -36.69 17.11
N MET A 132 -12.85 -37.48 16.30
CA MET A 132 -14.30 -37.61 16.30
C MET A 132 -14.69 -39.08 16.56
N PRO A 133 -14.58 -39.56 17.80
CA PRO A 133 -15.28 -40.79 18.17
C PRO A 133 -16.80 -40.52 18.07
N ASP A 134 -17.53 -41.45 17.45
CA ASP A 134 -19.00 -41.44 17.37
C ASP A 134 -19.66 -41.36 18.77
#